data_AF-A0A8B6J2U9-F1
#
_entry.id   AF-A0A8B6J2U9-F1
#
_cell.length_a   1.000
_cell.length_b   1.000
_cell.length_c   1.000
_cell.angle_alpha   90.00
_cell.angle_beta   90.00
_cell.angle_gamma   90.00
#
_symmetry.space_group_name_H-M   'P 1'
#
loop_
_entity.id
_entity.type
_entity.pdbx_description
1 polymer ?
#
loop_
_entity_poly.entity_id
_entity_poly.type
_entity_poly.pdbx_seq_one_letter_code
_entity_poly.pdbx_strand_id
1 'polypeptide(L)' 'MSKFKFKLNKAGVAELMKSSEMQQVLTTKATVIRERCGDGYAQDIHVGKNRANAMVSAKTIKAKKDNSKNNTLLKAVR' A
#
# COMPACT_ATOMS: atom_id res chain seq x y z
N MET A 1 20.52 -36.72 10.72
CA MET A 1 19.69 -35.48 10.73
C MET A 1 18.25 -35.88 10.49
N SER A 2 17.42 -35.82 11.54
CA SER A 2 15.98 -36.12 11.48
C SER A 2 15.28 -35.28 10.40
N LYS A 3 14.25 -35.84 9.73
CA LYS A 3 13.42 -35.16 8.72
C LYS A 3 12.56 -34.05 9.38
N PHE A 4 13.18 -32.97 9.82
CA PHE A 4 12.45 -31.81 10.31
C PHE A 4 11.74 -31.10 9.14
N LYS A 5 10.43 -30.86 9.30
CA LYS A 5 9.62 -30.09 8.34
C LYS A 5 9.01 -28.89 9.05
N PHE A 6 9.52 -27.71 8.75
CA PHE A 6 8.92 -26.46 9.20
C PHE A 6 7.57 -26.23 8.50
N LYS A 7 6.52 -25.92 9.28
CA LYS A 7 5.21 -25.54 8.76
C LYS A 7 4.84 -24.15 9.28
N LEU A 8 4.65 -23.23 8.34
CA LEU A 8 4.29 -21.86 8.65
C LEU A 8 2.87 -21.77 9.24
N ASN A 9 2.70 -21.00 10.32
CA ASN A 9 1.39 -20.63 10.84
C ASN A 9 0.75 -19.57 9.91
N LYS A 10 -0.01 -20.03 8.91
CA LYS A 10 -0.66 -19.15 7.94
C LYS A 10 -1.65 -18.18 8.59
N ALA A 11 -2.35 -18.61 9.65
CA ALA A 11 -3.30 -17.77 10.36
C ALA A 11 -2.60 -16.61 11.07
N GLY A 12 -1.53 -16.91 11.81
CA GLY A 12 -0.72 -15.88 12.48
C GLY A 12 -0.05 -14.92 11.50
N VAL A 13 0.40 -15.40 10.33
CA VAL A 13 0.92 -14.51 9.28
C VAL A 13 -0.17 -13.59 8.74
N ALA A 14 -1.38 -14.10 8.50
CA ALA A 14 -2.49 -13.26 8.04
C ALA A 14 -2.90 -12.22 9.09
N GLU A 15 -2.86 -12.57 10.38
CA GLU A 15 -3.08 -11.64 11.49
C GLU A 15 -2.04 -10.52 11.49
N LEU A 16 -0.75 -10.88 11.45
CA LEU A 16 0.35 -9.92 11.34
C LEU A 16 0.19 -9.00 10.12
N MET A 17 -0.15 -9.55 8.96
CA MET A 17 -0.32 -8.76 7.72
C MET A 17 -1.55 -7.83 7.74
N LYS A 18 -2.46 -8.00 8.70
CA LYS A 18 -3.64 -7.14 8.90
C LYS A 18 -3.46 -6.19 10.09
N SER A 19 -2.40 -6.34 10.87
CA SER A 19 -2.23 -5.64 12.14
C SER A 19 -2.18 -4.12 11.97
N SER A 20 -2.45 -3.39 13.05
CA SER A 20 -2.34 -1.93 13.11
C SER A 20 -0.96 -1.45 12.68
N GLU A 21 0.09 -2.15 13.10
CA GLU A 21 1.48 -1.83 12.79
C GLU A 21 1.74 -1.97 11.30
N MET A 22 1.24 -3.04 10.66
CA MET A 22 1.35 -3.22 9.21
C MET A 22 0.59 -2.11 8.47
N GLN A 23 -0.59 -1.73 8.95
CA GLN A 23 -1.36 -0.62 8.36
C GLN A 23 -0.61 0.72 8.49
N GLN A 24 0.08 0.98 9.59
CA GLN A 24 0.90 2.18 9.77
C GLN A 24 2.11 2.20 8.83
N VAL A 25 2.78 1.06 8.65
CA VAL A 25 3.87 0.91 7.67
C VAL A 25 3.36 1.23 6.26
N LEU A 26 2.24 0.63 5.86
CA LEU A 26 1.64 0.87 4.55
C LEU A 26 1.18 2.32 4.37
N THR A 27 0.59 2.91 5.41
CA THR A 27 0.18 4.33 5.42
C THR A 27 1.38 5.23 5.20
N THR A 28 2.48 4.99 5.90
CA THR A 28 3.72 5.78 5.75
C THR A 28 4.23 5.73 4.32
N LYS A 29 4.25 4.54 3.70
CA LYS A 29 4.66 4.38 2.30
C LYS A 29 3.71 5.10 1.34
N ALA A 30 2.41 5.01 1.57
CA ALA A 30 1.41 5.71 0.76
C ALA A 30 1.53 7.24 0.88
N THR A 31 1.79 7.75 2.08
CA THR A 31 2.03 9.19 2.34
C THR A 31 3.19 9.71 1.52
N VAL A 32 4.33 9.02 1.54
CA VAL A 32 5.50 9.40 0.76
C VAL A 32 5.20 9.43 -0.75
N ILE A 33 4.45 8.45 -1.25
CA ILE A 33 4.06 8.41 -2.68
C ILE A 33 3.11 9.56 -3.01
N ARG A 34 2.08 9.79 -2.18
CA ARG A 34 1.10 10.87 -2.38
C ARG A 34 1.78 12.24 -2.38
N GLU A 35 2.72 12.48 -1.47
CA GLU A 35 3.48 13.73 -1.38
C GLU A 35 4.32 13.99 -2.64
N ARG A 36 4.93 12.95 -3.22
CA ARG A 36 5.65 13.06 -4.50
C ARG A 36 4.72 13.44 -5.67
N CYS A 37 3.46 13.01 -5.63
CA CYS A 37 2.47 13.31 -6.67
C CYS A 37 1.89 14.73 -6.59
N GLY A 38 1.85 15.32 -5.38
CA GLY A 38 1.32 16.67 -5.14
C GLY A 38 -0.21 16.74 -5.00
N ASP A 39 -0.75 17.93 -5.25
CA ASP A 39 -2.15 18.26 -4.93
C ASP A 39 -3.18 17.45 -5.74
N GLY A 40 -4.26 17.05 -5.07
CA GLY A 40 -5.39 16.36 -5.68
C GLY A 40 -5.23 14.84 -5.79
N TYR A 41 -4.10 14.30 -5.31
CA TYR A 41 -3.94 12.88 -5.01
C TYR A 41 -4.33 12.58 -3.57
N ALA A 42 -5.01 11.47 -3.37
CA ALA A 42 -5.43 10.98 -2.06
C ALA A 42 -4.88 9.59 -1.81
N GLN A 43 -4.90 9.17 -0.55
CA GLN A 43 -4.58 7.81 -0.15
C GLN A 43 -5.66 7.25 0.76
N ASP A 44 -5.76 5.92 0.79
CA ASP A 44 -6.60 5.18 1.74
C ASP A 44 -5.92 3.87 2.17
N ILE A 45 -6.50 3.27 3.21
CA ILE A 45 -6.13 1.94 3.73
C ILE A 45 -7.36 1.05 3.68
N HIS A 46 -7.16 -0.18 3.25
CA HIS A 46 -8.19 -1.22 3.27
C HIS A 46 -7.63 -2.53 3.83
N VAL A 47 -8.31 -3.08 4.84
CA VAL A 47 -7.98 -4.39 5.41
C VAL A 47 -8.82 -5.45 4.70
N GLY A 48 -8.19 -6.22 3.82
CA GLY A 48 -8.82 -7.33 3.13
C GLY A 48 -8.78 -8.64 3.93
N LYS A 49 -9.19 -9.73 3.28
CA LYS A 49 -9.27 -11.07 3.91
C LYS A 49 -7.97 -11.53 4.59
N ASN A 50 -6.83 -11.30 3.94
CA ASN A 50 -5.54 -11.85 4.36
C ASN A 50 -4.45 -10.79 4.65
N ARG A 51 -4.68 -9.52 4.32
CA ARG A 51 -3.68 -8.45 4.42
C ARG A 51 -4.33 -7.07 4.35
N ALA A 52 -3.66 -6.08 4.92
CA ALA A 52 -3.92 -4.68 4.63
C ALA A 52 -3.29 -4.26 3.30
N ASN A 53 -3.93 -3.32 2.61
CA ASN A 53 -3.43 -2.66 1.40
C ASN A 53 -3.58 -1.15 1.57
N ALA A 54 -2.61 -0.39 1.06
CA ALA A 54 -2.76 1.05 0.87
C ALA A 54 -2.91 1.38 -0.61
N MET A 55 -3.76 2.34 -0.94
CA MET A 55 -3.90 2.85 -2.30
C MET A 55 -3.57 4.33 -2.33
N VAL A 56 -2.94 4.78 -3.42
CA VAL A 56 -2.81 6.19 -3.76
C VAL A 56 -3.50 6.41 -5.10
N SER A 57 -4.39 7.40 -5.19
CA SER A 57 -5.22 7.63 -6.37
C SER A 57 -5.38 9.12 -6.69
N ALA A 58 -5.51 9.43 -7.98
CA ALA A 58 -5.84 10.78 -8.44
C ALA A 58 -7.35 11.03 -8.27
N LYS A 59 -7.71 11.92 -7.33
CA LYS A 59 -9.13 12.22 -7.04
C LYS A 59 -9.66 13.38 -7.87
N THR A 60 -8.89 14.45 -7.99
CA THR A 60 -9.33 15.66 -8.72
C THR A 60 -9.18 15.51 -10.23
N ILE A 61 -9.96 16.27 -11.01
CA ILE A 61 -9.84 16.30 -12.47
C ILE A 61 -8.43 16.74 -12.89
N LYS A 62 -7.85 17.73 -12.17
CA LYS A 62 -6.48 18.20 -12.38
C LYS A 62 -5.46 17.07 -12.17
N ALA A 63 -5.55 16.33 -11.06
CA ALA A 63 -4.66 15.22 -10.76
C ALA A 63 -4.81 14.07 -11.77
N LYS A 64 -6.03 13.76 -12.22
CA LYS A 64 -6.26 12.72 -13.25
C LYS A 64 -5.61 13.11 -14.58
N LYS A 65 -5.76 14.36 -15.00
CA LYS A 65 -5.12 14.90 -16.22
C LYS A 65 -3.59 14.89 -16.10
N ASP A 66 -3.06 15.31 -14.95
CA ASP A 66 -1.63 15.25 -14.65
C ASP A 66 -1.10 13.82 -14.74
N ASN A 67 -1.71 12.88 -14.00
CA ASN A 67 -1.30 11.48 -14.00
C ASN A 67 -1.30 10.88 -15.40
N SER A 68 -2.35 11.13 -16.19
CA SER A 68 -2.48 10.61 -17.56
C SER A 68 -1.43 11.17 -18.52
N LYS A 69 -0.96 12.41 -18.31
CA LYS A 69 0.04 13.05 -19.18
C LYS A 69 1.47 12.70 -18.78
N ASN A 70 1.71 12.60 -17.47
CA ASN A 70 3.05 12.57 -16.91
C ASN A 70 3.44 11.22 -16.32
N ASN A 71 2.51 10.27 -16.22
CA ASN A 71 2.67 9.00 -15.50
C ASN A 71 3.10 9.23 -14.04
N THR A 72 2.52 10.24 -13.40
CA THR A 72 2.94 10.73 -12.07
C THR A 72 2.94 9.62 -11.02
N LEU A 73 1.85 8.85 -10.89
CA LEU A 73 1.78 7.74 -9.93
C LEU A 73 2.84 6.66 -10.21
N LEU A 74 3.00 6.27 -11.48
CA LEU A 74 3.98 5.24 -11.87
C LEU A 74 5.41 5.68 -11.52
N LYS A 75 5.73 6.96 -11.74
CA LYS A 75 7.06 7.51 -11.46
C LYS A 75 7.29 7.79 -9.97
N ALA A 76 6.23 7.99 -9.19
CA ALA A 76 6.29 8.23 -7.75
C ALA A 76 6.57 6.94 -6.96
N VAL A 77 6.26 5.76 -7.51
CA VAL A 77 6.64 4.46 -6.96
C VAL A 77 8.12 4.20 -7.26
N ARG A 78 8.97 4.48 -6.28
CA ARG A 78 10.42 4.22 -6.27
C ARG A 78 10.85 3.86 -4.87
#